data_AF-A0A356GPK2-F1
#
_entry.id   AF-A0A356GPK2-F1
#
_cell.length_a   1.000
_cell.length_b   1.000
_cell.length_c   1.000
_cell.angle_alpha   90.00
_cell.angle_beta   90.00
_cell.angle_gamma   90.00
#
_symmetry.space_group_name_H-M   'P 1'
#
loop_
_entity.id
_entity.type
_entity.pdbx_description
1 polymer ?
#
loop_
_entity_poly.entity_id
_entity_poly.type
_entity_poly.pdbx_seq_one_letter_code
_entity_poly.pdbx_strand_id
1 'polypeptide(L)'
;TGEWTQGGVGRLVTKAGITGVEGNPANWEWSLVIDNVGPVTSAVARLQNNTYHNSWLFFGTGRFFFEIPPAGTDTLPTVDDATGQRALFGVKDPCFTSINTINPSCTSTVSAASLTNVTSIASVPTEAVANSAGFAGWQIDLEPSGNYTYDNTTRLYRAERVITDPLATTAGLTFFTTYKPYGDECALGGKSFLWAVRYNTGGAPAAAMLKGKALVQVSTASVEELNLATAFQGDTTLHKGGRRSFAIEGVPPTAQGLSLLSPPPPVKRLLHIRER
;
A
#
# COMPACT_ATOMS: atom_id res chain seq x y z
N THR A 1 18.78 22.72 -2.14
CA THR A 1 18.43 21.59 -3.03
C THR A 1 18.18 20.36 -2.16
N GLY A 2 16.99 20.24 -1.57
CA GLY A 2 16.73 19.35 -0.41
C GLY A 2 15.40 18.63 -0.44
N GLU A 3 14.78 18.48 -1.62
CA GLU A 3 13.50 17.79 -1.73
C GLU A 3 13.75 16.32 -2.06
N TRP A 4 13.53 15.44 -1.09
CA TRP A 4 13.73 13.99 -1.22
C TRP A 4 12.56 13.33 -1.99
N THR A 5 12.41 13.69 -3.27
CA THR A 5 11.23 13.35 -4.11
C THR A 5 11.33 11.98 -4.75
N GLN A 6 12.50 11.36 -4.70
CA GLN A 6 12.76 10.00 -5.16
C GLN A 6 13.20 9.15 -3.98
N GLY A 7 12.71 7.92 -3.98
CA GLY A 7 12.94 6.95 -2.93
C GLY A 7 12.60 5.55 -3.44
N GLY A 8 12.69 4.59 -2.52
CA GLY A 8 12.56 3.18 -2.84
C GLY A 8 12.50 2.30 -1.61
N VAL A 9 12.48 1.00 -1.86
CA VAL A 9 12.53 -0.04 -0.83
C VAL A 9 13.85 -0.78 -0.97
N GLY A 10 14.58 -0.89 0.13
CA GLY A 10 15.77 -1.73 0.21
C GLY A 10 15.58 -2.93 1.13
N ARG A 11 16.52 -3.86 1.01
CA ARG A 11 16.58 -5.11 1.76
C ARG A 11 17.89 -5.15 2.52
N LEU A 12 17.80 -5.42 3.81
CA LEU A 12 18.92 -5.72 4.69
C LEU A 12 18.92 -7.21 5.01
N VAL A 13 19.96 -7.93 4.61
CA VAL A 13 20.15 -9.34 4.94
C VAL A 13 21.21 -9.45 6.03
N THR A 14 20.84 -9.95 7.21
CA THR A 14 21.76 -10.02 8.36
C THR A 14 22.68 -11.25 8.35
N LYS A 15 22.40 -12.25 7.50
CA LYS A 15 23.13 -13.53 7.37
C LYS A 15 23.32 -14.31 8.69
N ALA A 16 22.49 -14.02 9.70
CA ALA A 16 22.50 -14.74 10.97
C ALA A 16 22.26 -16.24 10.72
N GLY A 17 23.09 -17.09 11.32
CA GLY A 17 23.02 -18.54 11.15
C GLY A 17 23.72 -19.11 9.91
N ILE A 18 24.25 -18.28 8.99
CA ILE A 18 25.00 -18.74 7.81
C ILE A 18 26.51 -18.74 8.07
N THR A 19 27.01 -17.71 8.76
CA THR A 19 28.44 -17.52 9.02
C THR A 19 28.89 -18.02 10.39
N GLY A 20 27.99 -18.59 11.20
CA GLY A 20 28.26 -18.99 12.60
C GLY A 20 28.48 -17.82 13.56
N VAL A 21 28.41 -16.57 13.08
CA VAL A 21 28.58 -15.35 13.89
C VAL A 21 27.27 -14.56 13.84
N GLU A 22 26.36 -14.92 14.73
CA GLU A 22 25.06 -14.26 14.84
C GLU A 22 25.21 -12.81 15.32
N GLY A 23 24.46 -11.89 14.72
CA GLY A 23 24.37 -10.51 15.18
C GLY A 23 25.53 -9.58 14.81
N ASN A 24 26.54 -10.01 14.04
CA ASN A 24 27.62 -9.12 13.59
C ASN A 24 27.20 -8.27 12.36
N PRO A 25 27.10 -6.92 12.47
CA PRO A 25 26.73 -6.05 11.36
C PRO A 25 27.71 -6.07 10.18
N ALA A 26 28.96 -6.49 10.39
CA ALA A 26 29.94 -6.66 9.30
C ALA A 26 29.53 -7.72 8.27
N ASN A 27 28.62 -8.64 8.65
CA ASN A 27 28.07 -9.65 7.76
C ASN A 27 26.73 -9.21 7.13
N TRP A 28 26.23 -8.02 7.45
CA TRP A 28 24.98 -7.53 6.91
C TRP A 28 25.19 -7.00 5.49
N GLU A 29 24.27 -7.33 4.60
CA GLU A 29 24.29 -6.89 3.22
C GLU A 29 23.05 -6.06 2.92
N TRP A 30 23.27 -4.82 2.51
CA TRP A 30 22.23 -3.92 2.04
C TRP A 30 22.15 -3.97 0.51
N SER A 31 20.92 -4.00 -0.02
CA SER A 31 20.66 -3.97 -1.45
C SER A 31 19.33 -3.27 -1.73
N LEU A 32 19.19 -2.70 -2.93
CA LEU A 32 17.93 -2.10 -3.36
C LEU A 32 16.98 -3.18 -3.88
N VAL A 33 15.74 -3.18 -3.43
CA VAL A 33 14.68 -4.00 -4.05
C VAL A 33 14.05 -3.25 -5.21
N ILE A 34 13.79 -1.97 -5.04
CA ILE A 34 13.26 -1.07 -6.07
C ILE A 34 13.58 0.37 -5.69
N ASP A 35 13.80 1.23 -6.68
CA ASP A 35 14.13 2.64 -6.50
C ASP A 35 13.42 3.51 -7.55
N ASN A 36 13.48 4.82 -7.39
CA ASN A 36 12.85 5.83 -8.25
C ASN A 36 11.32 5.71 -8.35
N VAL A 37 10.66 5.29 -7.26
CA VAL A 37 9.19 5.14 -7.19
C VAL A 37 8.50 6.35 -6.55
N GLY A 38 9.27 7.24 -5.94
CA GLY A 38 8.79 8.34 -5.11
C GLY A 38 9.10 8.11 -3.63
N PRO A 39 8.75 9.07 -2.75
CA PRO A 39 9.03 8.95 -1.32
C PRO A 39 8.19 7.83 -0.71
N VAL A 40 8.82 6.93 0.05
CA VAL A 40 8.15 5.87 0.84
C VAL A 40 8.35 6.21 2.31
N THR A 41 7.25 6.50 3.01
CA THR A 41 7.28 6.93 4.43
C THR A 41 6.58 5.94 5.37
N SER A 42 5.69 5.11 4.84
CA SER A 42 5.05 4.00 5.56
C SER A 42 5.93 2.74 5.56
N ALA A 43 5.60 1.80 6.44
CA ALA A 43 6.23 0.49 6.47
C ALA A 43 5.97 -0.32 5.19
N VAL A 44 6.76 -1.37 5.00
CA VAL A 44 6.58 -2.35 3.92
C VAL A 44 5.92 -3.60 4.49
N ALA A 45 4.72 -3.93 4.01
CA ALA A 45 4.06 -5.19 4.36
C ALA A 45 4.57 -6.33 3.47
N ARG A 46 4.68 -7.54 4.02
CA ARG A 46 5.18 -8.71 3.31
C ARG A 46 4.15 -9.83 3.29
N LEU A 47 4.02 -10.52 2.15
CA LEU A 47 3.26 -11.76 2.02
C LEU A 47 4.07 -12.80 1.26
N GLN A 48 4.27 -13.97 1.86
CA GLN A 48 4.96 -15.08 1.24
C GLN A 48 3.95 -16.10 0.70
N ASN A 49 4.11 -16.48 -0.57
CA ASN A 49 3.37 -17.56 -1.19
C ASN A 49 4.30 -18.75 -1.44
N ASN A 50 4.08 -19.82 -0.69
CA ASN A 50 4.89 -21.04 -0.78
C ASN A 50 4.56 -21.93 -1.98
N THR A 51 3.40 -21.74 -2.60
CA THR A 51 2.94 -22.50 -3.77
C THR A 51 3.61 -22.00 -5.05
N TYR A 52 3.74 -20.68 -5.18
CA TYR A 52 4.38 -20.05 -6.34
C TYR A 52 5.79 -19.55 -6.05
N HIS A 53 6.33 -19.83 -4.86
CA HIS A 53 7.66 -19.45 -4.43
C HIS A 53 7.95 -17.95 -4.63
N ASN A 54 7.02 -17.12 -4.17
CA ASN A 54 7.11 -15.67 -4.31
C ASN A 54 7.02 -15.00 -2.94
N SER A 55 7.88 -14.02 -2.68
CA SER A 55 7.73 -13.10 -1.55
C SER A 55 7.33 -11.73 -2.09
N TRP A 56 6.13 -11.29 -1.74
CA TRP A 56 5.58 -10.01 -2.14
C TRP A 56 5.85 -8.95 -1.08
N LEU A 57 6.19 -7.76 -1.54
CA LEU A 57 6.37 -6.55 -0.75
C LEU A 57 5.35 -5.51 -1.19
N PHE A 58 4.65 -4.93 -0.23
CA PHE A 58 3.59 -3.96 -0.43
C PHE A 58 3.92 -2.67 0.28
N PHE A 59 3.83 -1.56 -0.45
CA PHE A 59 4.11 -0.23 0.07
C PHE A 59 3.40 0.79 -0.82
N GLY A 60 3.20 1.98 -0.29
CA GLY A 60 2.67 3.11 -1.06
C GLY A 60 3.62 4.29 -0.96
N THR A 61 3.57 5.16 -1.97
CA THR A 61 4.37 6.38 -1.97
C THR A 61 3.57 7.54 -1.43
N GLY A 62 4.28 8.48 -0.80
CA GLY A 62 3.69 9.61 -0.14
C GLY A 62 4.59 10.17 0.95
N ARG A 63 4.53 11.49 1.10
CA ARG A 63 5.02 12.21 2.28
C ARG A 63 4.07 13.35 2.60
N PHE A 64 3.97 13.76 3.85
CA PHE A 64 3.16 14.91 4.26
C PHE A 64 3.74 15.47 5.55
N PHE A 65 4.72 16.36 5.46
CA PHE A 65 5.49 16.76 6.64
C PHE A 65 5.46 18.24 6.97
N PHE A 66 5.33 19.16 6.02
CA PHE A 66 5.36 20.60 6.33
C PHE A 66 4.98 21.49 5.14
N GLU A 67 4.63 22.73 5.47
CA GLU A 67 4.74 23.85 4.56
C GLU A 67 6.19 24.36 4.62
N ILE A 68 6.79 24.57 3.44
CA ILE A 68 8.10 25.19 3.32
C ILE A 68 7.87 26.70 3.49
N PRO A 69 8.49 27.35 4.50
CA PRO A 69 8.34 28.79 4.68
C PRO A 69 8.89 29.53 3.45
N PRO A 70 8.34 30.72 3.12
CA PRO A 70 8.83 31.50 1.99
C PRO A 70 10.33 31.74 2.09
N ALA A 71 11.06 31.52 1.00
CA ALA A 71 12.50 31.75 0.93
C ALA A 71 12.87 32.42 -0.40
N GLY A 72 13.81 33.37 -0.36
CA GLY A 72 14.23 34.11 -1.56
C GLY A 72 13.17 35.09 -2.04
N THR A 73 12.77 35.01 -3.31
CA THR A 73 11.74 35.89 -3.92
C THR A 73 10.32 35.38 -3.75
N ASP A 74 10.13 34.17 -3.20
CA ASP A 74 8.80 33.65 -2.90
C ASP A 74 8.21 34.37 -1.69
N THR A 75 6.97 34.85 -1.84
CA THR A 75 6.22 35.57 -0.81
C THR A 75 5.17 34.70 -0.12
N LEU A 76 4.99 33.46 -0.59
CA LEU A 76 4.01 32.50 -0.08
C LEU A 76 4.69 31.18 0.34
N PRO A 77 4.19 30.51 1.39
CA PRO A 77 4.68 29.18 1.77
C PRO A 77 4.39 28.19 0.63
N THR A 78 5.35 27.32 0.34
CA THR A 78 5.16 26.24 -0.65
C THR A 78 4.85 24.94 0.07
N VAL A 79 3.76 24.29 -0.30
CA VAL A 79 3.39 23.02 0.34
C VAL A 79 4.23 21.89 -0.24
N ASP A 80 4.86 21.13 0.65
CA ASP A 80 5.66 19.98 0.27
C ASP A 80 4.83 18.97 -0.54
N ASP A 81 5.33 18.64 -1.74
CA ASP A 81 4.77 17.60 -2.61
C ASP A 81 3.25 17.72 -2.83
N ALA A 82 2.80 18.92 -3.19
CA ALA A 82 1.38 19.23 -3.40
C ALA A 82 0.78 18.45 -4.59
N THR A 83 1.54 18.32 -5.68
CA THR A 83 1.04 17.87 -6.98
C THR A 83 1.67 16.56 -7.47
N GLY A 84 2.75 16.09 -6.84
CA GLY A 84 3.44 14.87 -7.24
C GLY A 84 2.53 13.66 -7.11
N GLN A 85 2.18 13.02 -8.24
CA GLN A 85 1.35 11.82 -8.22
C GLN A 85 2.08 10.69 -7.50
N ARG A 86 1.32 9.92 -6.71
CA ARG A 86 1.82 8.80 -5.92
C ARG A 86 1.15 7.50 -6.36
N ALA A 87 1.63 6.38 -5.86
CA ALA A 87 1.17 5.07 -6.27
C ALA A 87 1.22 4.04 -5.15
N LEU A 88 0.41 2.99 -5.30
CA LEU A 88 0.48 1.75 -4.51
C LEU A 88 1.28 0.73 -5.30
N PHE A 89 2.07 -0.07 -4.59
CA PHE A 89 2.95 -1.06 -5.20
C PHE A 89 2.75 -2.44 -4.59
N GLY A 90 2.83 -3.46 -5.44
CA GLY A 90 3.04 -4.85 -5.06
C GLY A 90 4.19 -5.42 -5.88
N VAL A 91 5.34 -5.63 -5.25
CA VAL A 91 6.59 -6.02 -5.92
C VAL A 91 7.01 -7.41 -5.44
N LYS A 92 7.42 -8.28 -6.35
CA LYS A 92 8.07 -9.54 -5.97
C LYS A 92 9.52 -9.25 -5.60
N ASP A 93 9.96 -9.80 -4.47
CA ASP A 93 11.38 -9.79 -4.13
C ASP A 93 12.13 -10.70 -5.13
N PRO A 94 13.03 -10.14 -5.97
CA PRO A 94 13.72 -10.89 -7.01
C PRO A 94 14.75 -11.89 -6.45
N CYS A 95 15.05 -11.80 -5.16
CA CYS A 95 16.00 -12.66 -4.46
C CYS A 95 15.33 -13.77 -3.66
N PHE A 96 14.00 -13.89 -3.73
CA PHE A 96 13.28 -15.01 -3.15
C PHE A 96 13.36 -16.25 -4.07
N THR A 97 13.61 -17.41 -3.48
CA THR A 97 13.98 -18.63 -4.21
C THR A 97 12.85 -19.68 -4.21
N SER A 98 12.99 -20.68 -5.09
CA SER A 98 12.08 -21.84 -5.19
C SER A 98 12.01 -22.72 -3.94
N ILE A 99 12.93 -22.55 -2.99
CA ILE A 99 12.90 -23.25 -1.69
C ILE A 99 12.28 -22.40 -0.59
N ASN A 100 11.58 -21.32 -0.94
CA ASN A 100 10.88 -20.42 -0.03
C ASN A 100 11.80 -19.66 0.95
N THR A 101 13.00 -19.30 0.51
CA THR A 101 13.98 -18.51 1.28
C THR A 101 14.56 -17.37 0.45
N ILE A 102 15.10 -16.35 1.11
CA ILE A 102 15.88 -15.30 0.46
C ILE A 102 17.29 -15.84 0.17
N ASN A 103 17.76 -15.69 -1.07
CA ASN A 103 19.17 -15.91 -1.42
C ASN A 103 20.02 -14.79 -0.78
N PRO A 104 20.87 -15.10 0.21
CA PRO A 104 21.62 -14.10 0.96
C PRO A 104 22.70 -13.39 0.13
N SER A 105 23.05 -13.91 -1.03
CA SER A 105 24.06 -13.36 -1.95
C SER A 105 23.44 -12.52 -3.08
N CYS A 106 22.11 -12.45 -3.13
CA CYS A 106 21.40 -11.79 -4.22
C CYS A 106 21.17 -10.31 -3.90
N THR A 107 21.56 -9.46 -4.84
CA THR A 107 21.45 -8.00 -4.77
C THR A 107 20.57 -7.42 -5.89
N SER A 108 19.82 -8.28 -6.59
CA SER A 108 18.96 -7.90 -7.70
C SER A 108 17.94 -6.85 -7.29
N THR A 109 17.74 -5.88 -8.19
CA THR A 109 16.78 -4.77 -8.06
C THR A 109 15.74 -4.85 -9.17
N VAL A 110 14.49 -4.61 -8.83
CA VAL A 110 13.37 -4.46 -9.76
C VAL A 110 13.35 -3.04 -10.30
N SER A 111 13.26 -2.89 -11.63
CA SER A 111 13.05 -1.59 -12.26
C SER A 111 11.58 -1.18 -12.14
N ALA A 112 11.30 0.06 -11.71
CA ALA A 112 9.93 0.57 -11.64
C ALA A 112 9.20 0.51 -13.00
N ALA A 113 9.93 0.68 -14.10
CA ALA A 113 9.39 0.57 -15.46
C ALA A 113 8.97 -0.86 -15.86
N SER A 114 9.43 -1.87 -15.12
CA SER A 114 9.06 -3.29 -15.35
C SER A 114 7.76 -3.69 -14.64
N LEU A 115 7.22 -2.81 -13.78
CA LEU A 115 5.96 -3.07 -13.08
C LEU A 115 4.78 -2.89 -14.04
N THR A 116 3.79 -3.76 -13.92
CA THR A 116 2.55 -3.63 -14.69
C THR A 116 1.69 -2.54 -14.08
N ASN A 117 1.40 -1.49 -14.83
CA ASN A 117 0.44 -0.46 -14.40
C ASN A 117 -0.98 -1.02 -14.47
N VAL A 118 -1.61 -1.16 -13.31
CA VAL A 118 -2.98 -1.66 -13.12
C VAL A 118 -3.92 -0.59 -12.56
N THR A 119 -3.61 0.70 -12.79
CA THR A 119 -4.49 1.83 -12.43
C THR A 119 -5.89 1.63 -13.01
N SER A 120 -5.97 1.23 -14.29
CA SER A 120 -7.21 0.76 -14.90
C SER A 120 -7.49 -0.68 -14.50
N ILE A 121 -8.74 -0.98 -14.10
CA ILE A 121 -9.17 -2.35 -13.79
C ILE A 121 -9.06 -3.28 -15.01
N ALA A 122 -9.14 -2.72 -16.22
CA ALA A 122 -9.00 -3.48 -17.47
C ALA A 122 -7.55 -3.92 -17.75
N SER A 123 -6.58 -3.30 -17.08
CA SER A 123 -5.15 -3.62 -17.23
C SER A 123 -4.68 -4.66 -16.22
N VAL A 124 -5.56 -5.15 -15.34
CA VAL A 124 -5.23 -6.15 -14.32
C VAL A 124 -4.84 -7.47 -15.01
N PRO A 125 -3.64 -8.02 -14.73
CA PRO A 125 -3.19 -9.26 -15.33
C PRO A 125 -4.02 -10.45 -14.81
N THR A 126 -4.03 -11.52 -15.59
CA THR A 126 -4.59 -12.79 -15.12
C THR A 126 -3.72 -13.38 -14.00
N GLU A 127 -4.31 -14.23 -13.16
CA GLU A 127 -3.59 -14.96 -12.11
C GLU A 127 -2.41 -15.76 -12.68
N ALA A 128 -2.56 -16.36 -13.87
CA ALA A 128 -1.47 -17.09 -14.53
C ALA A 128 -0.27 -16.19 -14.85
N VAL A 129 -0.52 -14.97 -15.36
CA VAL A 129 0.54 -13.99 -15.64
C VAL A 129 1.15 -13.49 -14.34
N ALA A 130 0.33 -13.08 -13.37
CA ALA A 130 0.80 -12.54 -12.09
C ALA A 130 1.66 -13.54 -11.29
N ASN A 131 1.37 -14.83 -11.39
CA ASN A 131 2.14 -15.88 -10.71
C ASN A 131 3.34 -16.40 -11.53
N SER A 132 3.52 -15.95 -12.78
CA SER A 132 4.67 -16.35 -13.61
C SER A 132 5.99 -15.75 -13.10
N ALA A 133 7.12 -16.42 -13.41
CA ALA A 133 8.45 -15.96 -12.99
C ALA A 133 8.86 -14.61 -13.60
N GLY A 134 8.36 -14.27 -14.79
CA GLY A 134 8.68 -13.01 -15.48
C GLY A 134 7.89 -11.80 -14.99
N PHE A 135 6.87 -11.99 -14.15
CA PHE A 135 6.06 -10.89 -13.63
C PHE A 135 6.72 -10.29 -12.39
N ALA A 136 7.24 -9.06 -12.51
CA ALA A 136 7.96 -8.37 -11.44
C ALA A 136 7.04 -7.76 -10.36
N GLY A 137 5.80 -7.42 -10.72
CA GLY A 137 4.85 -6.80 -9.82
C GLY A 137 3.86 -5.89 -10.53
N TRP A 138 3.08 -5.17 -9.74
CA TRP A 138 2.06 -4.23 -10.19
C TRP A 138 2.19 -2.88 -9.49
N GLN A 139 1.67 -1.84 -10.14
CA GLN A 139 1.51 -0.50 -9.58
C GLN A 139 0.12 0.06 -9.86
N ILE A 140 -0.42 0.85 -8.93
CA ILE A 140 -1.69 1.57 -9.07
C ILE A 140 -1.40 3.04 -8.79
N ASP A 141 -1.58 3.90 -9.79
CA ASP A 141 -1.48 5.34 -9.62
C ASP A 141 -2.65 5.84 -8.78
N LEU A 142 -2.32 6.60 -7.73
CA LEU A 142 -3.27 7.31 -6.90
C LEU A 142 -3.74 8.59 -7.59
N GLU A 143 -4.84 9.18 -7.12
CA GLU A 143 -5.41 10.35 -7.78
C GLU A 143 -4.47 11.56 -7.72
N PRO A 144 -4.14 12.19 -8.87
CA PRO A 144 -3.31 13.39 -8.89
C PRO A 144 -4.02 14.57 -8.22
N SER A 145 -3.34 15.72 -8.10
CA SER A 145 -4.00 16.95 -7.67
C SER A 145 -5.06 17.39 -8.67
N GLY A 146 -6.21 17.88 -8.19
CA GLY A 146 -7.30 18.32 -9.06
C GLY A 146 -8.60 18.55 -8.31
N ASN A 147 -9.64 18.91 -9.06
CA ASN A 147 -11.00 19.02 -8.51
C ASN A 147 -11.66 17.65 -8.51
N TYR A 148 -12.09 17.20 -7.33
CA TYR A 148 -12.79 15.94 -7.15
C TYR A 148 -14.09 16.16 -6.40
N THR A 149 -15.11 15.38 -6.78
CA THR A 149 -16.40 15.36 -6.11
C THR A 149 -16.45 14.14 -5.21
N TYR A 150 -16.44 14.38 -3.89
CA TYR A 150 -16.75 13.36 -2.89
C TYR A 150 -17.96 13.87 -2.08
N ASP A 151 -18.86 12.97 -1.69
CA ASP A 151 -20.06 13.32 -0.91
C ASP A 151 -20.86 14.50 -1.51
N ASN A 152 -21.05 14.47 -2.83
CA ASN A 152 -21.70 15.53 -3.63
C ASN A 152 -21.07 16.92 -3.52
N THR A 153 -19.85 17.03 -3.01
CA THR A 153 -19.13 18.30 -2.87
C THR A 153 -17.86 18.28 -3.71
N THR A 154 -17.79 19.19 -4.69
CA THR A 154 -16.58 19.38 -5.49
C THR A 154 -15.61 20.31 -4.78
N ARG A 155 -14.38 19.87 -4.55
CA ARG A 155 -13.30 20.68 -3.97
C ARG A 155 -11.99 20.42 -4.69
N LEU A 156 -11.07 21.38 -4.57
CA LEU A 156 -9.68 21.17 -4.95
C LEU A 156 -9.02 20.28 -3.89
N TYR A 157 -8.33 19.25 -4.36
CA TYR A 157 -7.55 18.33 -3.55
C TYR A 157 -6.13 18.24 -4.10
N ARG A 158 -5.18 18.03 -3.19
CA ARG A 158 -3.78 17.72 -3.51
C ARG A 158 -3.66 16.26 -3.95
N ALA A 159 -2.47 15.86 -4.41
CA ALA A 159 -2.22 14.48 -4.80
C ALA A 159 -2.48 13.51 -3.63
N GLU A 160 -3.21 12.43 -3.92
CA GLU A 160 -3.48 11.34 -2.98
C GLU A 160 -2.17 10.58 -2.69
N ARG A 161 -1.99 10.14 -1.45
CA ARG A 161 -0.71 9.64 -0.93
C ARG A 161 -0.90 8.58 0.15
N VAL A 162 0.15 7.82 0.43
CA VAL A 162 0.19 6.83 1.50
C VAL A 162 1.16 7.28 2.58
N ILE A 163 0.65 7.42 3.80
CA ILE A 163 1.44 7.73 5.00
C ILE A 163 1.19 6.73 6.12
N THR A 164 0.29 5.76 5.90
CA THR A 164 -0.16 4.75 6.86
C THR A 164 0.36 3.39 6.43
N ASP A 165 0.79 2.58 7.40
CA ASP A 165 1.32 1.24 7.14
C ASP A 165 0.28 0.34 6.42
N PRO A 166 0.66 -0.32 5.33
CA PRO A 166 -0.20 -1.29 4.67
C PRO A 166 -0.37 -2.55 5.51
N LEU A 167 -1.46 -3.28 5.27
CA LEU A 167 -1.76 -4.56 5.91
C LEU A 167 -1.93 -5.66 4.87
N ALA A 168 -1.01 -6.62 4.85
CA ALA A 168 -1.14 -7.82 4.04
C ALA A 168 -1.74 -8.96 4.89
N THR A 169 -2.76 -9.64 4.36
CA THR A 169 -3.46 -10.72 5.04
C THR A 169 -3.18 -12.06 4.37
N THR A 170 -3.13 -13.13 5.16
CA THR A 170 -2.95 -14.50 4.64
C THR A 170 -4.11 -14.98 3.78
N ALA A 171 -5.23 -14.25 3.76
CA ALA A 171 -6.36 -14.46 2.85
C ALA A 171 -6.08 -14.02 1.40
N GLY A 172 -4.90 -13.46 1.10
CA GLY A 172 -4.53 -13.00 -0.24
C GLY A 172 -5.02 -11.58 -0.56
N LEU A 173 -5.34 -10.80 0.47
CA LEU A 173 -5.69 -9.38 0.33
C LEU A 173 -4.62 -8.50 0.94
N THR A 174 -4.36 -7.38 0.28
CA THR A 174 -3.56 -6.29 0.81
C THR A 174 -4.45 -5.06 0.96
N PHE A 175 -4.39 -4.44 2.12
CA PHE A 175 -5.09 -3.21 2.44
C PHE A 175 -4.13 -2.04 2.52
N PHE A 176 -4.54 -0.90 1.98
CA PHE A 176 -3.81 0.36 2.10
C PHE A 176 -4.77 1.43 2.59
N THR A 177 -4.31 2.28 3.51
CA THR A 177 -5.04 3.50 3.86
C THR A 177 -4.34 4.67 3.19
N THR A 178 -5.06 5.35 2.30
CA THR A 178 -4.55 6.50 1.56
C THR A 178 -5.21 7.77 2.07
N TYR A 179 -4.57 8.89 1.81
CA TYR A 179 -5.00 10.21 2.23
C TYR A 179 -4.87 11.19 1.07
N LYS A 180 -5.87 12.03 0.90
CA LYS A 180 -5.92 13.07 -0.12
C LYS A 180 -6.16 14.42 0.57
N PRO A 181 -5.11 15.24 0.77
CA PRO A 181 -5.22 16.51 1.46
C PRO A 181 -6.10 17.50 0.71
N TYR A 182 -6.73 18.42 1.44
CA TYR A 182 -7.40 19.58 0.83
C TYR A 182 -6.41 20.47 0.06
N GLY A 183 -6.93 21.12 -0.98
CA GLY A 183 -6.17 22.06 -1.81
C GLY A 183 -5.93 23.40 -1.14
N ASP A 184 -6.83 23.83 -0.26
CA ASP A 184 -6.74 25.11 0.46
C ASP A 184 -5.69 25.03 1.57
N GLU A 185 -4.72 25.95 1.59
CA GLU A 185 -3.68 26.03 2.62
C GLU A 185 -4.27 26.21 4.04
N CYS A 186 -5.47 26.80 4.17
CA CYS A 186 -6.10 27.01 5.48
C CYS A 186 -6.92 25.80 5.97
N ALA A 187 -7.18 24.82 5.10
CA ALA A 187 -8.01 23.66 5.43
C ALA A 187 -7.13 22.52 5.97
N LEU A 188 -7.07 22.38 7.29
CA LEU A 188 -6.43 21.23 7.93
C LEU A 188 -7.25 19.96 7.67
N GLY A 189 -6.64 18.98 7.00
CA GLY A 189 -7.22 17.67 6.76
C GLY A 189 -7.44 17.37 5.27
N GLY A 190 -8.35 16.45 5.02
CA GLY A 190 -8.61 15.92 3.69
C GLY A 190 -9.49 14.69 3.77
N LYS A 191 -9.46 13.89 2.70
CA LYS A 191 -10.21 12.63 2.63
C LYS A 191 -9.27 11.43 2.74
N SER A 192 -9.60 10.50 3.62
CA SER A 192 -8.99 9.18 3.69
C SER A 192 -9.76 8.16 2.87
N PHE A 193 -9.07 7.14 2.37
CA PHE A 193 -9.68 6.02 1.69
C PHE A 193 -9.05 4.70 2.14
N LEU A 194 -9.88 3.68 2.28
CA LEU A 194 -9.40 2.31 2.41
C LEU A 194 -9.35 1.67 1.03
N TRP A 195 -8.21 1.12 0.68
CA TRP A 195 -8.04 0.28 -0.49
C TRP A 195 -7.96 -1.18 -0.09
N ALA A 196 -8.60 -2.05 -0.84
CA ALA A 196 -8.46 -3.49 -0.76
C ALA A 196 -8.15 -4.03 -2.15
N VAL A 197 -7.03 -4.72 -2.28
CA VAL A 197 -6.56 -5.28 -3.56
C VAL A 197 -6.12 -6.71 -3.39
N ARG A 198 -6.23 -7.49 -4.48
CA ARG A 198 -5.59 -8.81 -4.55
C ARG A 198 -4.08 -8.67 -4.52
N TYR A 199 -3.44 -9.43 -3.65
CA TYR A 199 -2.01 -9.31 -3.36
C TYR A 199 -1.11 -9.43 -4.61
N ASN A 200 -1.41 -10.33 -5.54
CA ASN A 200 -0.53 -10.61 -6.69
C ASN A 200 -0.87 -9.83 -7.96
N THR A 201 -2.11 -9.36 -8.12
CA THR A 201 -2.59 -8.73 -9.35
C THR A 201 -2.89 -7.23 -9.21
N GLY A 202 -3.06 -6.71 -7.99
CA GLY A 202 -3.57 -5.36 -7.75
C GLY A 202 -5.04 -5.18 -8.18
N GLY A 203 -5.72 -6.28 -8.50
CA GLY A 203 -7.11 -6.30 -8.95
C GLY A 203 -8.13 -6.23 -7.81
N ALA A 204 -9.40 -6.15 -8.19
CA ALA A 204 -10.51 -6.15 -7.24
C ALA A 204 -10.58 -7.49 -6.45
N PRO A 205 -10.72 -7.43 -5.13
CA PRO A 205 -11.00 -8.60 -4.30
C PRO A 205 -12.30 -9.30 -4.74
N ALA A 206 -12.34 -10.64 -4.60
CA ALA A 206 -13.62 -11.35 -4.72
C ALA A 206 -14.51 -11.01 -3.52
N ALA A 207 -15.81 -10.83 -3.73
CA ALA A 207 -16.78 -10.50 -2.67
C ALA A 207 -16.75 -11.51 -1.50
N ALA A 208 -16.43 -12.79 -1.77
CA ALA A 208 -16.30 -13.81 -0.74
C ALA A 208 -15.16 -13.55 0.27
N MET A 209 -14.12 -12.79 -0.13
CA MET A 209 -12.98 -12.43 0.71
C MET A 209 -13.21 -11.11 1.48
N LEU A 210 -14.17 -10.30 1.06
CA LEU A 210 -14.54 -9.03 1.70
C LEU A 210 -15.63 -9.24 2.75
N LYS A 211 -15.30 -9.98 3.81
CA LYS A 211 -16.22 -10.22 4.93
C LYS A 211 -15.65 -9.67 6.22
N GLY A 212 -16.52 -9.08 7.02
CA GLY A 212 -16.15 -8.48 8.30
C GLY A 212 -16.17 -6.95 8.26
N LYS A 213 -15.55 -6.36 9.28
CA LYS A 213 -15.53 -4.92 9.50
C LYS A 213 -14.10 -4.42 9.55
N ALA A 214 -13.84 -3.28 8.94
CA ALA A 214 -12.62 -2.53 9.09
C ALA A 214 -12.91 -1.30 9.96
N LEU A 215 -12.10 -1.09 10.99
CA LEU A 215 -12.13 0.12 11.80
C LEU A 215 -10.96 0.99 11.36
N VAL A 216 -11.26 2.18 10.87
CA VAL A 216 -10.26 3.18 10.45
C VAL A 216 -10.32 4.33 11.43
N GLN A 217 -9.22 4.58 12.13
CA GLN A 217 -9.09 5.76 12.98
C GLN A 217 -8.70 6.97 12.12
N VAL A 218 -9.37 8.10 12.31
CA VAL A 218 -9.07 9.36 11.60
C VAL A 218 -8.96 10.53 12.57
N SER A 219 -8.34 11.62 12.14
CA SER A 219 -8.01 12.80 12.95
C SER A 219 -9.22 13.59 13.48
N THR A 220 -10.45 13.26 13.08
CA THR A 220 -11.71 13.83 13.58
C THR A 220 -12.13 13.28 14.94
N ALA A 221 -11.28 12.46 15.58
CA ALA A 221 -11.59 11.67 16.78
C ALA A 221 -12.76 10.67 16.58
N SER A 222 -13.16 10.41 15.33
CA SER A 222 -14.09 9.33 14.98
C SER A 222 -13.32 8.06 14.62
N VAL A 223 -13.89 6.92 15.01
CA VAL A 223 -13.51 5.60 14.49
C VAL A 223 -14.55 5.23 13.47
N GLU A 224 -14.14 5.19 12.20
CA GLU A 224 -15.03 4.87 11.11
C GLU A 224 -15.10 3.36 10.93
N GLU A 225 -16.31 2.81 11.06
CA GLU A 225 -16.57 1.40 10.84
C GLU A 225 -17.04 1.14 9.41
N LEU A 226 -16.20 0.45 8.65
CA LEU A 226 -16.48 0.04 7.28
C LEU A 226 -16.89 -1.42 7.24
N ASN A 227 -18.09 -1.70 6.75
CA ASN A 227 -18.45 -3.07 6.38
C ASN A 227 -17.77 -3.43 5.04
N LEU A 228 -16.82 -4.36 5.06
CA LEU A 228 -16.01 -4.71 3.88
C LEU A 228 -16.88 -5.22 2.73
N ALA A 229 -18.03 -5.83 3.02
CA ALA A 229 -18.91 -6.36 1.98
C ALA A 229 -19.48 -5.24 1.11
N THR A 230 -19.72 -4.05 1.68
CA THR A 230 -20.39 -2.93 1.01
C THR A 230 -19.48 -1.72 0.78
N ALA A 231 -18.39 -1.58 1.54
CA ALA A 231 -17.53 -0.39 1.51
C ALA A 231 -16.91 -0.11 0.13
N PHE A 232 -16.69 -1.16 -0.67
CA PHE A 232 -16.11 -1.08 -2.01
C PHE A 232 -17.16 -1.14 -3.14
N GLN A 233 -18.45 -1.14 -2.80
CA GLN A 233 -19.55 -1.12 -3.76
C GLN A 233 -19.96 0.32 -4.06
N GLY A 234 -20.37 0.58 -5.29
CA GLY A 234 -20.85 1.89 -5.72
C GLY A 234 -20.37 2.27 -7.11
N ASP A 235 -20.28 3.57 -7.36
CA ASP A 235 -19.77 4.14 -8.60
C ASP A 235 -18.38 3.56 -8.95
N THR A 236 -18.27 2.94 -10.11
CA THR A 236 -17.06 2.22 -10.51
C THR A 236 -15.85 3.14 -10.70
N THR A 237 -16.06 4.42 -10.95
CA THR A 237 -15.01 5.44 -11.11
C THR A 237 -14.50 5.92 -9.75
N LEU A 238 -15.39 6.19 -8.79
CA LEU A 238 -15.02 6.62 -7.43
C LEU A 238 -14.42 5.47 -6.62
N HIS A 239 -14.95 4.26 -6.75
CA HIS A 239 -14.47 3.05 -6.08
C HIS A 239 -13.32 2.35 -6.84
N LYS A 240 -12.81 2.95 -7.93
CA LYS A 240 -11.63 2.47 -8.69
C LYS A 240 -11.74 1.01 -9.13
N GLY A 241 -12.92 0.63 -9.63
CA GLY A 241 -13.23 -0.74 -10.03
C GLY A 241 -13.46 -1.69 -8.85
N GLY A 242 -13.98 -1.19 -7.71
CA GLY A 242 -14.26 -1.99 -6.51
C GLY A 242 -13.04 -2.25 -5.63
N ARG A 243 -12.02 -1.38 -5.71
CA ARG A 243 -10.77 -1.48 -4.94
C ARG A 243 -10.64 -0.43 -3.86
N ARG A 244 -11.40 0.67 -3.94
CA ARG A 244 -11.35 1.80 -3.01
C ARG A 244 -12.69 1.99 -2.31
N SER A 245 -12.66 2.35 -1.03
CA SER A 245 -13.86 2.70 -0.27
C SER A 245 -14.43 4.05 -0.71
N PHE A 246 -15.58 4.41 -0.15
CA PHE A 246 -16.02 5.79 -0.13
C PHE A 246 -15.04 6.68 0.64
N ALA A 247 -15.15 8.00 0.44
CA ALA A 247 -14.31 8.99 1.09
C ALA A 247 -14.63 9.09 2.59
N ILE A 248 -13.61 9.04 3.42
CA ILE A 248 -13.71 9.23 4.88
C ILE A 248 -13.14 10.61 5.22
N GLU A 249 -13.78 11.37 6.09
CA GLU A 249 -13.26 12.66 6.53
C GLU A 249 -12.07 12.49 7.50
N GLY A 250 -10.98 13.22 7.26
CA GLY A 250 -9.85 13.31 8.18
C GLY A 250 -8.59 12.62 7.70
N VAL A 251 -7.50 12.85 8.45
CA VAL A 251 -6.17 12.29 8.20
C VAL A 251 -6.06 10.94 8.91
N PRO A 252 -5.55 9.89 8.24
CA PRO A 252 -5.32 8.60 8.90
C PRO A 252 -4.03 8.69 9.74
N PRO A 253 -3.86 7.84 10.76
CA PRO A 253 -2.61 7.81 11.53
C PRO A 253 -1.45 7.37 10.64
N THR A 254 -0.24 7.76 11.01
CA THR A 254 0.98 7.40 10.27
C THR A 254 1.43 5.96 10.52
N ALA A 255 1.04 5.36 11.64
CA ALA A 255 1.26 3.95 11.97
C ALA A 255 0.04 3.08 11.61
N GLN A 256 0.02 1.79 11.99
CA GLN A 256 -1.12 0.90 11.80
C GLN A 256 -2.43 1.48 12.37
N GLY A 257 -3.23 2.11 11.51
CA GLY A 257 -4.53 2.73 11.83
C GLY A 257 -5.75 1.90 11.47
N LEU A 258 -5.53 0.71 10.90
CA LEU A 258 -6.56 -0.19 10.42
C LEU A 258 -6.65 -1.41 11.33
N SER A 259 -7.80 -1.60 11.95
CA SER A 259 -8.14 -2.86 12.63
C SER A 259 -9.11 -3.65 11.78
N LEU A 260 -8.73 -4.89 11.43
CA LEU A 260 -9.54 -5.78 10.61
C LEU A 260 -10.22 -6.84 11.48
N LEU A 261 -11.53 -6.79 11.57
CA LEU A 261 -12.36 -7.81 12.20
C LEU A 261 -12.95 -8.71 11.11
N SER A 262 -12.15 -9.65 10.63
CA SER A 262 -12.58 -10.67 9.67
C SER A 262 -12.98 -11.96 10.41
N PRO A 263 -14.10 -12.62 10.04
CA PRO A 263 -14.41 -13.93 10.59
C PRO A 263 -13.28 -14.91 10.25
N PRO A 264 -12.90 -15.82 11.16
CA PRO A 264 -11.83 -16.76 10.89
C PRO A 264 -12.15 -17.56 9.62
N PRO A 265 -11.12 -17.87 8.80
CA PRO A 265 -11.33 -18.67 7.60
C PRO A 265 -12.01 -19.99 8.01
N PRO A 266 -12.95 -20.51 7.21
CA PRO A 266 -13.62 -21.77 7.53
C PRO A 266 -12.59 -22.90 7.49
N VAL A 267 -12.03 -23.21 8.65
CA VAL A 267 -11.27 -24.44 8.87
C VAL A 267 -12.32 -25.55 8.86
N LYS A 268 -12.21 -26.50 7.92
CA LYS A 268 -12.93 -27.79 8.00
C LYS A 268 -12.35 -28.64 9.14
N ARG A 269 -12.26 -28.08 10.33
CA ARG A 269 -11.72 -28.70 11.53
C ARG A 269 -12.84 -28.69 12.56
N LEU A 270 -13.26 -29.88 12.95
CA LEU A 270 -14.17 -30.07 14.07
C LEU A 270 -13.52 -29.46 15.32
N LEU A 271 -14.07 -28.34 15.80
CA LEU A 271 -13.53 -27.61 16.95
C LEU A 271 -13.99 -28.25 18.27
N HIS A 272 -15.18 -28.84 18.30
CA HIS A 272 -15.72 -29.53 19.46
C HIS A 272 -16.94 -30.37 19.04
N ILE A 273 -16.99 -31.65 19.43
CA ILE A 273 -18.22 -32.45 19.50
C ILE A 273 -18.49 -32.72 20.98
N ARG A 274 -19.69 -32.39 21.44
CA ARG A 274 -20.18 -32.83 22.74
C ARG A 274 -21.29 -33.85 22.48
N GLU A 275 -20.96 -35.12 22.67
CA GLU A 275 -21.96 -36.19 22.69
C GLU A 275 -22.78 -36.15 23.98
N ARG A 276 -23.96 -36.77 23.90
CA ARG A 276 -25.02 -36.68 24.90
C ARG A 276 -24.77 -37.56 26.12
#